data_AF-A0A6J4Y7J5-F1
#
_entry.id   AF-A0A6J4Y7J5-F1
#
_cell.length_a   1.000
_cell.length_b   1.000
_cell.length_c   1.000
_cell.angle_alpha   90.00
_cell.angle_beta   90.00
_cell.angle_gamma   90.00
#
_symmetry.space_group_name_H-M   'P 1'
#
loop_
_entity.id
_entity.type
_entity.pdbx_description
1 polymer ?
#
loop_
_entity_poly.entity_id
_entity_poly.type
_entity_poly.pdbx_seq_one_letter_code
_entity_poly.pdbx_strand_id
1 'polypeptide(L)'
;MDNFSLKNKYGARSVKIGKRSKPDKRWTILFIGKHGKTIAVDRFKGMVLFTCLVLFISLATAAGLLYFSLNIRQENQQLRSNFQELKAQIKAIRYEKDLLMTQLVLAESQSRTGPAAITPKPVESASSQKDVIGFKESKQPDRPEKIPENLALEKKDEPAAAVARAESGSSVAVEDFKIFPKVDEKLLRVQFKIKNTSPNSQRVAGHAIVVLKGEQRQQNKWLAMPRITLSDGKPTGKQRGYTFGINYFKTMRFKSRLPKSPEIYQKATVFIFSGAGDLLLEQEFPVNLSAPSASSQTSSSSSSAPALDD
;
A
#
# COMPACT_ATOMS: atom_id res chain seq x y z
N MET A 1 -2.77 79.55 -80.74
CA MET A 1 -4.05 78.80 -80.74
C MET A 1 -3.74 77.54 -79.95
N ASP A 2 -3.90 77.61 -78.65
CA ASP A 2 -3.37 76.61 -77.71
C ASP A 2 -4.56 75.84 -77.12
N ASN A 3 -4.69 74.56 -77.49
CA ASN A 3 -5.73 73.67 -76.98
C ASN A 3 -5.17 72.82 -75.84
N PHE A 4 -5.66 73.10 -74.62
CA PHE A 4 -5.34 72.39 -73.39
C PHE A 4 -6.05 71.04 -73.32
N SER A 5 -5.26 69.98 -73.11
CA SER A 5 -5.70 68.62 -72.81
C SER A 5 -5.97 68.47 -71.31
N LEU A 6 -7.19 68.12 -70.91
CA LEU A 6 -7.53 67.74 -69.54
C LEU A 6 -7.88 66.25 -69.47
N LYS A 7 -6.96 65.47 -68.89
CA LYS A 7 -7.16 64.08 -68.45
C LYS A 7 -8.07 64.06 -67.21
N ASN A 8 -9.26 63.47 -67.32
CA ASN A 8 -10.09 63.13 -66.18
C ASN A 8 -9.63 61.80 -65.54
N LYS A 9 -9.18 61.89 -64.28
CA LYS A 9 -8.93 60.77 -63.35
C LYS A 9 -10.07 60.76 -62.34
N TYR A 10 -11.01 59.82 -62.43
CA TYR A 10 -11.96 59.53 -61.35
C TYR A 10 -11.68 58.14 -60.80
N GLY A 11 -11.09 58.10 -59.60
CA GLY A 11 -10.93 56.90 -58.80
C GLY A 11 -12.22 56.58 -58.06
N ALA A 12 -12.69 55.34 -58.22
CA ALA A 12 -13.78 54.77 -57.46
C ALA A 12 -13.38 54.60 -55.98
N ARG A 13 -14.03 55.35 -55.06
CA ARG A 13 -14.00 55.07 -53.62
C ARG A 13 -15.20 54.19 -53.26
N SER A 14 -14.93 52.96 -52.84
CA SER A 14 -15.92 52.07 -52.25
C SER A 14 -16.26 52.54 -50.82
N VAL A 15 -17.52 52.89 -50.60
CA VAL A 15 -18.06 53.23 -49.27
C VAL A 15 -18.33 51.94 -48.51
N LYS A 16 -17.49 51.64 -47.51
CA LYS A 16 -17.74 50.55 -46.54
C LYS A 16 -18.83 51.00 -45.57
N ILE A 17 -20.02 50.41 -45.70
CA ILE A 17 -21.12 50.57 -44.74
C ILE A 17 -20.69 49.90 -43.41
N GLY A 18 -20.43 50.73 -42.41
CA GLY A 18 -20.11 50.29 -41.05
C GLY A 18 -21.27 49.54 -40.42
N LYS A 19 -21.02 48.32 -39.96
CA LYS A 19 -21.94 47.54 -39.11
C LYS A 19 -22.28 48.35 -37.86
N ARG A 20 -23.56 48.64 -37.65
CA ARG A 20 -24.10 49.23 -36.42
C ARG A 20 -23.77 48.32 -35.23
N SER A 21 -22.95 48.80 -34.29
CA SER A 21 -22.76 48.16 -33.00
C SER A 21 -24.04 48.28 -32.17
N LYS A 22 -24.55 47.15 -31.67
CA LYS A 22 -25.68 47.12 -30.74
C LYS A 22 -25.31 47.93 -29.48
N PRO A 23 -26.22 48.73 -28.91
CA PRO A 23 -25.96 49.44 -27.67
C PRO A 23 -25.81 48.43 -26.53
N ASP A 24 -24.62 48.36 -25.93
CA ASP A 24 -24.38 47.65 -24.69
C ASP A 24 -25.28 48.26 -23.59
N LYS A 25 -26.38 47.59 -23.28
CA LYS A 25 -27.19 47.86 -22.07
C LYS A 25 -26.39 47.38 -20.86
N ARG A 26 -25.48 48.22 -20.39
CA ARG A 26 -24.78 48.07 -19.12
C ARG A 26 -25.68 48.62 -18.00
N TRP A 27 -26.10 47.73 -17.12
CA TRP A 27 -26.95 48.06 -15.97
C TRP A 27 -26.03 48.49 -14.83
N THR A 28 -26.02 49.77 -14.49
CA THR A 28 -25.21 50.31 -13.39
C THR A 28 -26.11 50.50 -12.18
N ILE A 29 -25.83 49.78 -11.09
CA ILE A 29 -26.51 49.97 -9.82
C ILE A 29 -25.79 51.10 -9.09
N LEU A 30 -26.51 52.20 -8.87
CA LEU A 30 -26.00 53.37 -8.16
C LEU A 30 -26.45 53.29 -6.70
N PHE A 31 -25.52 53.10 -5.76
CA PHE A 31 -25.82 53.24 -4.34
C PHE A 31 -25.63 54.71 -3.93
N ILE A 32 -26.72 55.37 -3.54
CA ILE A 32 -26.70 56.71 -2.94
C ILE A 32 -26.75 56.52 -1.42
N GLY A 33 -25.60 56.66 -0.77
CA GLY A 33 -25.52 56.82 0.68
C GLY A 33 -25.73 58.28 1.09
N LYS A 34 -26.10 58.53 2.36
CA LYS A 34 -26.32 59.88 2.95
C LYS A 34 -25.13 60.86 2.86
N HIS A 35 -23.99 60.45 2.29
CA HIS A 35 -22.76 61.23 2.18
C HIS A 35 -22.38 61.64 0.74
N GLY A 36 -23.32 61.61 -0.21
CA GLY A 36 -23.13 62.20 -1.55
C GLY A 36 -22.03 61.55 -2.44
N LYS A 37 -21.28 60.59 -1.92
CA LYS A 37 -20.21 59.89 -2.63
C LYS A 37 -20.80 58.67 -3.34
N THR A 38 -21.01 58.76 -4.64
CA THR A 38 -21.53 57.68 -5.47
C THR A 38 -20.40 56.71 -5.82
N ILE A 39 -20.53 55.44 -5.42
CA ILE A 39 -19.61 54.37 -5.82
C ILE A 39 -20.36 53.52 -6.85
N ALA A 40 -20.04 53.71 -8.13
CA ALA A 40 -20.58 52.89 -9.21
C ALA A 40 -19.77 51.58 -9.31
N VAL A 41 -20.43 50.44 -9.05
CA VAL A 41 -19.77 49.12 -9.10
C VAL A 41 -20.08 48.48 -10.45
N ASP A 42 -19.18 48.67 -11.41
CA ASP A 42 -19.36 48.21 -12.80
C ASP A 42 -19.26 46.69 -12.99
N ARG A 43 -18.96 45.93 -11.92
CA ARG A 43 -18.75 44.47 -11.97
C ARG A 43 -19.73 43.63 -11.14
N PHE A 44 -20.87 44.19 -10.76
CA PHE A 44 -21.86 43.49 -9.93
C PHE A 44 -22.32 42.16 -10.52
N LYS A 45 -22.58 42.09 -11.84
CA LYS A 45 -22.95 40.83 -12.52
C LYS A 45 -21.88 39.75 -12.38
N GLY A 46 -20.60 40.13 -12.50
CA GLY A 46 -19.48 39.20 -12.35
C GLY A 46 -19.35 38.70 -10.92
N MET A 47 -19.54 39.58 -9.93
CA MET A 47 -19.48 39.23 -8.52
C MET A 47 -20.61 38.26 -8.14
N VAL A 48 -21.85 38.53 -8.55
CA VAL A 48 -22.99 37.65 -8.29
C VAL A 48 -22.81 36.28 -8.97
N LEU A 49 -22.34 36.27 -10.23
CA LEU A 49 -22.09 35.03 -10.96
C LEU A 49 -21.00 34.18 -10.26
N PHE A 50 -19.94 34.84 -9.79
CA PHE A 50 -18.87 34.18 -9.05
C PHE A 50 -19.38 33.58 -7.73
N THR A 51 -20.18 34.34 -6.96
CA THR A 51 -20.76 33.81 -5.71
C THR A 51 -21.67 32.62 -5.96
N CYS A 52 -22.51 32.64 -7.00
CA CYS A 52 -23.33 31.48 -7.38
C CYS A 52 -22.46 30.28 -7.75
N LEU A 53 -21.40 30.49 -8.53
CA LEU A 53 -20.50 29.42 -8.95
C LEU A 53 -19.79 28.76 -7.76
N VAL A 54 -19.32 29.55 -6.80
CA VAL A 54 -18.73 29.03 -5.55
C VAL A 54 -19.77 28.22 -4.76
N LEU A 55 -21.01 28.69 -4.68
CA LEU A 55 -22.10 27.99 -3.99
C LEU A 55 -22.41 26.64 -4.65
N PHE A 56 -22.46 26.59 -5.99
CA PHE A 56 -22.65 25.35 -6.74
C PHE A 56 -21.51 24.36 -6.53
N ILE A 57 -20.25 24.82 -6.54
CA ILE A 57 -19.10 23.96 -6.24
C ILE A 57 -19.21 23.40 -4.81
N SER A 58 -19.56 24.24 -3.83
CA SER A 58 -19.75 23.79 -2.46
C SER A 58 -20.82 22.71 -2.35
N LEU A 59 -21.99 22.88 -2.98
CA LEU A 59 -23.05 21.87 -3.00
C LEU A 59 -22.61 20.59 -3.69
N ALA A 60 -21.94 20.69 -4.85
CA ALA A 60 -21.44 19.53 -5.57
C ALA A 60 -20.42 18.73 -4.75
N THR A 61 -19.55 19.42 -4.03
CA THR A 61 -18.55 18.79 -3.16
C THR A 61 -19.22 18.07 -1.99
N ALA A 62 -20.22 18.71 -1.35
CA ALA A 62 -20.99 18.10 -0.28
C ALA A 62 -21.77 16.85 -0.75
N ALA A 63 -22.44 16.94 -1.90
CA ALA A 63 -23.14 15.81 -2.50
C ALA A 63 -22.19 14.65 -2.86
N GLY A 64 -21.03 14.96 -3.43
CA GLY A 64 -20.00 13.96 -3.75
C GLY A 64 -19.45 13.26 -2.51
N LEU A 65 -19.18 14.01 -1.43
CA LEU A 65 -18.75 13.44 -0.15
C LEU A 65 -19.84 12.57 0.47
N LEU A 66 -21.11 12.98 0.40
CA LEU A 66 -22.23 12.16 0.88
C LEU A 66 -22.34 10.85 0.11
N TYR A 67 -22.32 10.89 -1.22
CA TYR A 67 -22.37 9.69 -2.05
C TYR A 67 -21.21 8.73 -1.74
N PHE A 68 -19.99 9.27 -1.62
CA PHE A 68 -18.81 8.49 -1.26
C PHE A 68 -18.92 7.89 0.15
N SER A 69 -19.44 8.64 1.11
CA SER A 69 -19.64 8.15 2.48
C SER A 69 -20.66 7.03 2.58
N LEU A 70 -21.72 7.06 1.75
CA LEU A 70 -22.71 6.00 1.67
C LEU A 70 -22.11 4.73 1.06
N ASN A 71 -21.30 4.88 0.01
CA ASN A 71 -20.61 3.75 -0.62
C ASN A 71 -19.62 3.06 0.36
N ILE A 72 -18.86 3.84 1.14
CA ILE A 72 -17.94 3.30 2.17
C ILE A 72 -18.70 2.54 3.28
N ARG A 73 -19.94 2.94 3.58
CA ARG A 73 -20.75 2.24 4.58
C ARG A 73 -21.15 0.85 4.10
N GLN A 74 -21.42 0.67 2.80
CA GLN A 74 -21.74 -0.64 2.24
C GLN A 74 -20.53 -1.59 2.30
N GLU A 75 -19.34 -1.11 1.92
CA GLU A 75 -18.10 -1.90 2.04
C GLU A 75 -17.81 -2.29 3.50
N ASN A 76 -18.05 -1.38 4.45
CA ASN A 76 -17.89 -1.70 5.88
C ASN A 76 -18.87 -2.77 6.36
N GLN A 77 -20.10 -2.79 5.85
CA GLN A 77 -21.06 -3.84 6.20
C GLN A 77 -20.61 -5.20 5.67
N GLN A 78 -20.12 -5.27 4.43
CA GLN A 78 -19.57 -6.50 3.87
C GLN A 78 -18.32 -7.00 4.63
N LEU A 79 -17.43 -6.08 5.04
CA LEU A 79 -16.29 -6.46 5.87
C LEU A 79 -16.74 -7.01 7.23
N ARG A 80 -17.79 -6.44 7.82
CA ARG A 80 -18.35 -6.90 9.10
C ARG A 80 -19.03 -8.26 8.96
N SER A 81 -19.80 -8.50 7.89
CA SER A 81 -20.42 -9.81 7.66
C SER A 81 -19.37 -10.90 7.48
N ASN A 82 -18.35 -10.64 6.66
CA ASN A 82 -17.25 -11.60 6.45
C ASN A 82 -16.51 -11.88 7.76
N PHE A 83 -16.25 -10.85 8.58
CA PHE A 83 -15.60 -11.04 9.87
C PHE A 83 -16.44 -11.88 10.84
N GLN A 84 -17.76 -11.68 10.86
CA GLN A 84 -18.67 -12.49 11.66
C GLN A 84 -18.71 -13.93 11.18
N GLU A 85 -18.73 -14.16 9.87
CA GLU A 85 -18.71 -15.48 9.26
C GLU A 85 -17.42 -16.23 9.60
N LEU A 86 -16.25 -15.61 9.41
CA LEU A 86 -14.98 -16.21 9.80
C LEU A 86 -14.94 -16.53 11.30
N LYS A 87 -15.49 -15.64 12.15
CA LYS A 87 -15.57 -15.88 13.59
C LYS A 87 -16.48 -17.05 13.93
N ALA A 88 -17.58 -17.23 13.19
CA ALA A 88 -18.48 -18.37 13.33
C ALA A 88 -17.79 -19.67 12.92
N GLN A 89 -17.06 -19.68 11.80
CA GLN A 89 -16.29 -20.84 11.34
C GLN A 89 -15.23 -21.27 12.37
N ILE A 90 -14.48 -20.33 12.94
CA ILE A 90 -13.49 -20.63 13.99
C ILE A 90 -14.16 -21.24 15.23
N LYS A 91 -15.36 -20.76 15.60
CA LYS A 91 -16.12 -21.33 16.73
C LYS A 91 -16.60 -22.74 16.43
N ALA A 92 -17.11 -22.98 15.22
CA ALA A 92 -17.57 -24.31 14.79
C ALA A 92 -16.42 -25.33 14.84
N ILE A 93 -15.26 -24.97 14.27
CA ILE A 93 -14.06 -25.84 14.30
C ILE A 93 -13.61 -26.13 15.72
N ARG A 94 -13.66 -25.14 16.64
CA ARG A 94 -13.35 -25.38 18.06
C ARG A 94 -14.33 -26.34 18.71
N TYR A 95 -15.62 -26.18 18.44
CA TYR A 95 -16.65 -27.06 18.98
C TYR A 95 -16.50 -28.49 18.47
N GLU A 96 -16.22 -28.66 17.19
CA GLU A 96 -15.92 -29.97 16.58
C GLU A 96 -14.67 -30.60 17.22
N LYS A 97 -13.61 -29.82 17.42
CA LYS A 97 -12.42 -30.28 18.13
C LYS A 97 -12.75 -30.75 19.54
N ASP A 98 -13.51 -29.97 20.30
CA ASP A 98 -13.86 -30.31 21.68
C ASP A 98 -14.75 -31.57 21.72
N LEU A 99 -15.70 -31.70 20.80
CA LEU A 99 -16.52 -32.91 20.67
C LEU A 99 -15.66 -34.15 20.38
N LEU A 100 -14.76 -34.09 19.40
CA LEU A 100 -13.87 -35.19 19.07
C LEU A 100 -12.93 -35.53 20.23
N MET A 101 -12.46 -34.52 20.97
CA MET A 101 -11.61 -34.72 22.13
C MET A 101 -12.38 -35.36 23.30
N THR A 102 -13.64 -34.99 23.53
CA THR A 102 -14.49 -35.67 24.52
C THR A 102 -14.76 -37.13 24.14
N GLN A 103 -15.02 -37.42 22.86
CA GLN A 103 -15.20 -38.80 22.38
C GLN A 103 -13.91 -39.61 22.54
N LEU A 104 -12.76 -39.02 22.27
CA LEU A 104 -11.46 -39.68 22.44
C LEU A 104 -11.17 -39.98 23.92
N VAL A 105 -11.39 -39.02 24.82
CA VAL A 105 -11.22 -39.24 26.27
C VAL A 105 -12.21 -40.29 26.78
N LEU A 106 -13.44 -40.31 26.28
CA LEU A 106 -14.44 -41.32 26.65
C LEU A 106 -14.04 -42.72 26.13
N ALA A 107 -13.58 -42.81 24.89
CA ALA A 107 -13.06 -44.06 24.31
C ALA A 107 -11.79 -44.54 25.01
N GLU A 108 -10.88 -43.64 25.40
CA GLU A 108 -9.68 -43.95 26.18
C GLU A 108 -10.04 -44.43 27.59
N SER A 109 -11.07 -43.86 28.22
CA SER A 109 -11.58 -44.34 29.51
C SER A 109 -12.23 -45.72 29.42
N GLN A 110 -12.92 -46.03 28.31
CA GLN A 110 -13.49 -47.35 28.06
C GLN A 110 -12.42 -48.40 27.75
N SER A 111 -11.36 -48.06 27.00
CA SER A 111 -10.27 -48.99 26.71
C SER A 111 -9.37 -49.25 27.93
N ARG A 112 -9.37 -48.36 28.92
CA ARG A 112 -8.82 -48.63 30.27
C ARG A 112 -9.76 -49.46 31.16
N THR A 113 -11.02 -49.66 30.78
CA THR A 113 -12.04 -50.31 31.60
C THR A 113 -12.60 -51.57 30.93
N GLY A 114 -11.84 -52.67 30.98
CA GLY A 114 -12.37 -54.03 30.83
C GLY A 114 -11.31 -55.11 30.59
N PRO A 115 -11.37 -56.30 31.23
CA PRO A 115 -11.97 -56.66 32.52
C PRO A 115 -10.93 -57.33 33.44
N ALA A 116 -10.45 -56.63 34.47
CA ALA A 116 -9.90 -57.23 35.69
C ALA A 116 -9.64 -56.13 36.72
N ALA A 117 -9.81 -56.48 38.00
CA ALA A 117 -9.58 -55.68 39.20
C ALA A 117 -10.78 -54.82 39.67
N ILE A 118 -11.57 -55.50 40.48
CA ILE A 118 -12.38 -55.00 41.59
C ILE A 118 -11.61 -53.94 42.39
N THR A 119 -12.19 -52.74 42.54
CA THR A 119 -12.27 -52.01 43.82
C THR A 119 -13.27 -50.86 43.71
N PRO A 120 -14.28 -50.76 44.60
CA PRO A 120 -15.22 -49.64 44.59
C PRO A 120 -14.76 -48.48 45.49
N LYS A 121 -15.40 -47.31 45.26
CA LYS A 121 -15.65 -46.13 46.13
C LYS A 121 -14.77 -44.87 45.95
N PRO A 122 -15.31 -43.65 46.22
CA PRO A 122 -16.20 -42.89 45.33
C PRO A 122 -15.73 -41.43 45.11
N VAL A 123 -16.38 -40.74 44.17
CA VAL A 123 -16.18 -39.31 43.85
C VAL A 123 -16.68 -38.41 44.98
N GLU A 124 -15.87 -37.43 45.39
CA GLU A 124 -16.34 -36.20 46.05
C GLU A 124 -15.68 -34.98 45.38
N SER A 125 -16.52 -34.18 44.72
CA SER A 125 -16.18 -32.88 44.16
C SER A 125 -16.25 -31.81 45.24
N ALA A 126 -15.21 -30.99 45.38
CA ALA A 126 -15.37 -29.61 45.82
C ALA A 126 -14.25 -28.71 45.25
N SER A 127 -14.68 -27.54 44.80
CA SER A 127 -13.95 -26.50 44.10
C SER A 127 -13.17 -25.56 45.03
N SER A 128 -12.17 -24.87 44.46
CA SER A 128 -11.62 -23.55 44.82
C SER A 128 -10.48 -23.43 45.86
N GLN A 129 -9.26 -23.15 45.35
CA GLN A 129 -8.32 -22.08 45.77
C GLN A 129 -7.08 -22.17 44.85
N LYS A 130 -6.81 -21.24 43.93
CA LYS A 130 -6.22 -19.90 44.07
C LYS A 130 -4.86 -19.87 44.81
N ASP A 131 -3.82 -19.77 43.98
CA ASP A 131 -2.50 -19.14 44.16
C ASP A 131 -1.48 -19.67 45.18
N VAL A 132 -0.22 -19.49 44.74
CA VAL A 132 1.06 -19.50 45.46
C VAL A 132 1.82 -20.83 45.48
N ILE A 133 2.50 -21.14 44.38
CA ILE A 133 3.78 -21.85 44.43
C ILE A 133 4.86 -20.82 44.76
N GLY A 134 5.23 -20.75 46.04
CA GLY A 134 6.49 -20.16 46.48
C GLY A 134 7.58 -21.22 46.42
N PHE A 135 8.58 -21.02 45.57
CA PHE A 135 9.89 -21.65 45.74
C PHE A 135 10.89 -20.57 46.14
N LYS A 136 11.43 -20.75 47.35
CA LYS A 136 12.62 -20.11 47.86
C LYS A 136 13.74 -21.16 47.84
N GLU A 137 14.96 -20.65 47.66
CA GLU A 137 16.23 -21.15 48.20
C GLU A 137 17.30 -21.67 47.20
N SER A 138 18.37 -20.87 47.13
CA SER A 138 19.80 -21.23 47.22
C SER A 138 20.68 -21.62 46.01
N LYS A 139 21.68 -20.73 45.83
CA LYS A 139 23.15 -20.94 45.69
C LYS A 139 23.76 -21.49 44.38
N GLN A 140 24.45 -20.56 43.68
CA GLN A 140 25.88 -20.49 43.22
C GLN A 140 26.74 -21.77 43.15
N PRO A 141 27.93 -21.78 42.49
CA PRO A 141 28.55 -20.87 41.49
C PRO A 141 29.21 -21.63 40.29
N ASP A 142 29.77 -20.93 39.29
CA ASP A 142 31.13 -21.12 38.74
C ASP A 142 31.33 -20.65 37.28
N ARG A 143 32.37 -19.83 37.13
CA ARG A 143 33.08 -19.35 35.92
C ARG A 143 34.16 -20.41 35.57
N PRO A 144 34.61 -20.67 34.31
CA PRO A 144 35.42 -19.79 33.43
C PRO A 144 35.11 -19.86 31.91
N GLU A 145 35.13 -18.75 31.18
CA GLU A 145 36.31 -18.17 30.51
C GLU A 145 37.03 -19.14 29.54
N LYS A 146 36.87 -18.89 28.23
CA LYS A 146 37.98 -18.89 27.27
C LYS A 146 37.54 -18.35 25.90
N ILE A 147 38.08 -17.17 25.59
CA ILE A 147 38.35 -16.70 24.23
C ILE A 147 39.52 -17.55 23.69
N PRO A 148 39.55 -17.86 22.38
CA PRO A 148 40.64 -17.31 21.61
C PRO A 148 40.18 -16.69 20.29
N GLU A 149 40.65 -15.46 20.15
CA GLU A 149 40.87 -14.68 18.95
C GLU A 149 42.02 -15.32 18.14
N ASN A 150 41.86 -15.46 16.81
CA ASN A 150 42.76 -14.92 15.77
C ASN A 150 42.88 -15.79 14.49
N LEU A 151 43.02 -15.08 13.35
CA LEU A 151 43.48 -15.43 11.99
C LEU A 151 42.40 -15.97 11.02
N ALA A 152 41.77 -15.12 10.19
CA ALA A 152 42.27 -14.55 8.91
C ALA A 152 42.47 -15.62 7.81
N LEU A 153 41.46 -15.83 6.94
CA LEU A 153 41.28 -15.24 5.59
C LEU A 153 42.05 -15.96 4.47
N GLU A 154 41.32 -16.72 3.66
CA GLU A 154 41.24 -16.73 2.18
C GLU A 154 40.54 -18.04 1.74
N LYS A 155 39.82 -18.21 0.64
CA LYS A 155 39.09 -17.41 -0.36
C LYS A 155 38.69 -18.44 -1.43
N LYS A 156 37.40 -18.57 -1.78
CA LYS A 156 37.01 -19.08 -3.11
C LYS A 156 35.60 -18.61 -3.48
N ASP A 157 35.52 -18.05 -4.67
CA ASP A 157 34.45 -17.24 -5.25
C ASP A 157 33.15 -18.01 -5.59
N GLU A 158 31.99 -17.44 -5.28
CA GLU A 158 30.83 -17.17 -6.18
C GLU A 158 29.61 -16.62 -5.40
N PRO A 159 28.69 -15.85 -6.03
CA PRO A 159 28.08 -14.66 -5.43
C PRO A 159 26.92 -14.98 -4.49
N ALA A 160 27.23 -15.06 -3.20
CA ALA A 160 26.24 -14.89 -2.14
C ALA A 160 25.95 -13.40 -1.97
N ALA A 161 24.84 -12.92 -2.56
CA ALA A 161 24.21 -11.68 -2.13
C ALA A 161 23.71 -11.89 -0.69
N ALA A 162 24.58 -11.51 0.24
CA ALA A 162 24.41 -11.69 1.67
C ALA A 162 23.12 -11.04 2.17
N VAL A 163 22.29 -11.90 2.75
CA VAL A 163 21.20 -11.59 3.64
C VAL A 163 21.76 -10.76 4.80
N ALA A 164 21.51 -9.45 4.78
CA ALA A 164 21.70 -8.61 5.96
C ALA A 164 20.69 -9.04 7.02
N ARG A 165 21.15 -9.89 7.94
CA ARG A 165 20.41 -10.37 9.10
C ARG A 165 20.20 -9.19 10.04
N ALA A 166 19.03 -8.54 9.94
CA ALA A 166 18.60 -7.56 10.92
C ALA A 166 18.16 -8.31 12.19
N GLU A 167 19.04 -8.35 13.19
CA GLU A 167 18.76 -8.83 14.54
C GLU A 167 17.90 -7.79 15.27
N SER A 168 16.59 -7.95 15.17
CA SER A 168 15.64 -7.40 16.15
C SER A 168 14.42 -8.34 16.15
N GLY A 169 13.89 -8.64 17.34
CA GLY A 169 12.93 -9.73 17.60
C GLY A 169 11.57 -9.68 16.88
N SER A 170 11.45 -8.91 15.80
CA SER A 170 10.29 -8.78 14.92
C SER A 170 10.72 -9.05 13.48
N SER A 171 10.71 -10.31 13.06
CA SER A 171 11.07 -10.70 11.68
C SER A 171 9.86 -10.62 10.74
N VAL A 172 10.10 -10.16 9.51
CA VAL A 172 9.08 -10.02 8.46
C VAL A 172 9.66 -10.47 7.13
N ALA A 173 8.85 -11.14 6.30
CA ALA A 173 9.19 -11.57 4.94
C ALA A 173 8.27 -10.95 3.89
N VAL A 174 8.75 -10.83 2.65
CA VAL A 174 7.95 -10.40 1.49
C VAL A 174 7.81 -11.56 0.50
N GLU A 175 6.55 -11.86 0.15
CA GLU A 175 6.15 -12.87 -0.83
C GLU A 175 5.32 -12.21 -1.95
N ASP A 176 5.09 -12.93 -3.06
CA ASP A 176 4.17 -12.53 -4.14
C ASP A 176 4.39 -11.12 -4.71
N PHE A 177 5.65 -10.71 -4.89
CA PHE A 177 5.95 -9.41 -5.48
C PHE A 177 5.51 -9.37 -6.96
N LYS A 178 4.63 -8.42 -7.27
CA LYS A 178 4.07 -8.18 -8.60
C LYS A 178 4.11 -6.69 -8.90
N ILE A 179 4.58 -6.35 -10.09
CA ILE A 179 4.62 -4.99 -10.60
C ILE A 179 3.84 -4.93 -11.92
N PHE A 180 2.92 -3.98 -12.01
CA PHE A 180 2.02 -3.81 -13.14
C PHE A 180 2.12 -2.37 -13.65
N PRO A 181 2.82 -2.14 -14.77
CA PRO A 181 2.73 -0.88 -15.48
C PRO A 181 1.38 -0.81 -16.20
N LYS A 182 0.55 0.17 -15.84
CA LYS A 182 -0.65 0.54 -16.59
C LYS A 182 -0.34 1.77 -17.44
N VAL A 183 0.05 1.52 -18.69
CA VAL A 183 0.44 2.58 -19.64
C VAL A 183 -0.76 3.50 -19.94
N ASP A 184 -1.96 2.93 -20.13
CA ASP A 184 -3.19 3.66 -20.45
C ASP A 184 -3.57 4.67 -19.35
N GLU A 185 -3.46 4.24 -18.09
CA GLU A 185 -3.77 5.06 -16.91
C GLU A 185 -2.59 5.93 -16.45
N LYS A 186 -1.40 5.80 -17.08
CA LYS A 186 -0.13 6.39 -16.62
C LYS A 186 0.17 6.08 -15.15
N LEU A 187 -0.18 4.87 -14.70
CA LEU A 187 -0.03 4.41 -13.33
C LEU A 187 0.91 3.21 -13.25
N LEU A 188 1.69 3.15 -12.19
CA LEU A 188 2.45 1.97 -11.81
C LEU A 188 1.84 1.40 -10.53
N ARG A 189 1.42 0.13 -10.58
CA ARG A 189 0.89 -0.59 -9.43
C ARG A 189 1.90 -1.63 -8.97
N VAL A 190 2.26 -1.57 -7.70
CA VAL A 190 3.08 -2.60 -7.06
C VAL A 190 2.23 -3.32 -6.02
N GLN A 191 2.31 -4.64 -6.00
CA GLN A 191 1.60 -5.47 -5.05
C GLN A 191 2.57 -6.50 -4.49
N PHE A 192 2.55 -6.70 -3.18
CA PHE A 192 3.28 -7.78 -2.54
C PHE A 192 2.58 -8.19 -1.25
N LYS A 193 2.86 -9.39 -0.78
CA LYS A 193 2.35 -9.92 0.48
C LYS A 193 3.45 -9.79 1.52
N ILE A 194 3.16 -9.07 2.61
CA ILE A 194 4.04 -8.99 3.77
C ILE A 194 3.60 -10.05 4.77
N LYS A 195 4.53 -10.86 5.29
CA LYS A 195 4.26 -11.99 6.20
C LYS A 195 5.10 -11.87 7.46
N ASN A 196 4.46 -12.06 8.60
CA ASN A 196 5.11 -12.07 9.89
C ASN A 196 5.82 -13.40 10.11
N THR A 197 7.12 -13.35 10.36
CA THR A 197 7.97 -14.51 10.66
C THR A 197 8.44 -14.50 12.12
N SER A 198 7.88 -13.63 12.97
CA SER A 198 8.19 -13.60 14.40
C SER A 198 7.69 -14.86 15.13
N PRO A 199 8.44 -15.32 16.15
CA PRO A 199 7.97 -16.38 17.03
C PRO A 199 6.66 -15.94 17.72
N ASN A 200 5.71 -16.86 17.85
CA ASN A 200 4.39 -16.63 18.44
C ASN A 200 3.46 -15.65 17.69
N SER A 201 3.77 -15.27 16.44
CA SER A 201 2.94 -14.36 15.63
C SER A 201 2.61 -13.04 16.33
N GLN A 202 3.57 -12.51 17.12
CA GLN A 202 3.40 -11.22 17.80
C GLN A 202 3.13 -10.13 16.76
N ARG A 203 2.21 -9.22 17.07
CA ARG A 203 1.81 -8.16 16.14
C ARG A 203 3.01 -7.30 15.75
N VAL A 204 3.38 -7.29 14.47
CA VAL A 204 4.43 -6.43 13.91
C VAL A 204 3.78 -5.27 13.18
N ALA A 205 4.21 -4.05 13.49
CA ALA A 205 3.75 -2.83 12.84
C ALA A 205 4.93 -1.97 12.39
N GLY A 206 4.73 -1.26 11.29
CA GLY A 206 5.80 -0.54 10.64
C GLY A 206 5.34 0.14 9.37
N HIS A 207 6.30 0.46 8.51
CA HIS A 207 6.03 1.05 7.21
C HIS A 207 6.93 0.47 6.14
N ALA A 208 6.39 0.37 4.93
CA ALA A 208 7.09 -0.20 3.78
C ALA A 208 7.31 0.86 2.70
N ILE A 209 8.47 0.77 2.06
CA ILE A 209 8.95 1.66 1.01
C ILE A 209 9.51 0.78 -0.10
N VAL A 210 9.13 1.06 -1.35
CA VAL A 210 9.69 0.36 -2.52
C VAL A 210 10.53 1.35 -3.32
N VAL A 211 11.76 0.98 -3.65
CA VAL A 211 12.67 1.78 -4.48
C VAL A 211 12.93 1.04 -5.78
N LEU A 212 12.63 1.68 -6.91
CA LEU A 212 12.98 1.18 -8.23
C LEU A 212 14.35 1.73 -8.61
N LYS A 213 15.30 0.81 -8.78
CA LYS A 213 16.69 1.08 -9.18
C LYS A 213 16.83 0.88 -10.68
N GLY A 214 17.54 1.79 -11.31
CA GLY A 214 17.96 1.68 -12.70
C GLY A 214 19.47 1.81 -12.78
N GLU A 215 20.14 0.89 -13.48
CA GLU A 215 21.61 0.87 -13.58
C GLU A 215 22.14 2.12 -14.31
N GLN A 216 21.37 2.65 -15.25
CA GLN A 216 21.68 3.88 -15.99
C GLN A 216 21.29 5.18 -15.23
N ARG A 217 20.82 5.10 -13.99
CA ARG A 217 20.41 6.26 -13.19
C ARG A 217 21.27 6.40 -11.94
N GLN A 218 21.78 7.61 -11.73
CA GLN A 218 22.37 8.03 -10.45
C GLN A 218 21.40 7.71 -9.30
N GLN A 219 21.92 7.20 -8.19
CA GLN A 219 21.15 6.70 -7.03
C GLN A 219 20.14 7.73 -6.49
N ASN A 220 20.48 9.02 -6.58
CA ASN A 220 19.61 10.14 -6.15
C ASN A 220 18.42 10.40 -7.09
N LYS A 221 18.34 9.73 -8.25
CA LYS A 221 17.23 9.82 -9.22
C LYS A 221 16.39 8.54 -9.30
N TRP A 222 16.63 7.58 -8.40
CA TRP A 222 15.80 6.38 -8.30
C TRP A 222 14.38 6.72 -7.85
N LEU A 223 13.41 5.91 -8.29
CA LEU A 223 12.00 6.17 -8.01
C LEU A 223 11.61 5.45 -6.72
N ALA A 224 11.41 6.21 -5.65
CA ALA A 224 10.86 5.69 -4.40
C ALA A 224 9.32 5.79 -4.37
N MET A 225 8.69 4.79 -3.77
CA MET A 225 7.25 4.67 -3.54
C MET A 225 7.01 4.39 -2.06
N PRO A 226 6.43 5.32 -1.30
CA PRO A 226 5.96 6.66 -1.70
C PRO A 226 7.12 7.61 -2.09
N ARG A 227 6.80 8.77 -2.70
CA ARG A 227 7.81 9.74 -3.14
C ARG A 227 8.53 10.33 -1.92
N ILE A 228 9.76 9.90 -1.71
CA ILE A 228 10.63 10.32 -0.60
C ILE A 228 12.02 10.61 -1.14
N THR A 229 12.78 11.38 -0.36
CA THR A 229 14.20 11.59 -0.63
C THR A 229 14.99 10.34 -0.24
N LEU A 230 15.92 9.92 -1.06
CA LEU A 230 16.84 8.83 -0.72
C LEU A 230 18.16 9.44 -0.29
N SER A 231 18.73 8.99 0.82
CA SER A 231 20.14 9.25 1.15
C SER A 231 20.94 8.05 0.67
N ASP A 232 21.89 8.27 -0.23
CA ASP A 232 22.75 7.21 -0.78
C ASP A 232 21.96 6.02 -1.37
N GLY A 233 20.85 6.32 -2.05
CA GLY A 233 20.00 5.31 -2.68
C GLY A 233 19.16 4.47 -1.71
N LYS A 234 19.19 4.76 -0.39
CA LYS A 234 18.38 4.09 0.63
C LYS A 234 17.41 5.04 1.34
N PRO A 235 16.21 4.56 1.71
CA PRO A 235 15.33 5.28 2.61
C PRO A 235 15.87 5.28 4.04
N THR A 236 15.69 6.39 4.76
CA THR A 236 16.23 6.58 6.12
C THR A 236 15.34 5.99 7.22
N GLY A 237 14.17 5.43 6.88
CA GLY A 237 13.20 4.89 7.85
C GLY A 237 12.46 5.93 8.70
N LYS A 238 12.90 7.19 8.71
CA LYS A 238 12.20 8.31 9.38
C LYS A 238 11.09 8.93 8.52
N GLN A 239 11.02 8.53 7.26
CA GLN A 239 10.12 9.08 6.26
C GLN A 239 8.80 8.33 6.25
N ARG A 240 7.71 9.03 5.90
CA ARG A 240 6.39 8.40 5.81
C ARG A 240 6.35 7.40 4.65
N GLY A 241 6.44 6.12 4.98
CA GLY A 241 6.14 4.99 4.09
C GLY A 241 4.66 4.59 4.12
N TYR A 242 4.32 3.49 3.45
CA TYR A 242 3.00 2.87 3.58
C TYR A 242 2.94 2.04 4.85
N THR A 243 2.12 2.48 5.81
CA THR A 243 2.01 1.83 7.13
C THR A 243 1.31 0.47 7.06
N PHE A 244 1.78 -0.48 7.85
CA PHE A 244 1.15 -1.78 8.05
C PHE A 244 1.15 -2.18 9.53
N GLY A 245 0.25 -3.09 9.87
CA GLY A 245 0.23 -3.79 11.14
C GLY A 245 -0.35 -5.17 10.89
N ILE A 246 0.42 -6.21 11.19
CA ILE A 246 0.09 -7.60 10.86
C ILE A 246 0.34 -8.53 12.04
N ASN A 247 -0.55 -9.51 12.21
CA ASN A 247 -0.29 -10.68 13.06
C ASN A 247 0.25 -11.84 12.21
N TYR A 248 -0.30 -12.01 10.99
CA TYR A 248 0.07 -13.10 10.07
C TYR A 248 0.57 -12.56 8.74
N PHE A 249 -0.31 -12.00 7.90
CA PHE A 249 0.07 -11.43 6.62
C PHE A 249 -0.86 -10.29 6.20
N LYS A 250 -0.41 -9.47 5.25
CA LYS A 250 -1.23 -8.45 4.60
C LYS A 250 -0.76 -8.26 3.16
N THR A 251 -1.69 -8.01 2.25
CA THR A 251 -1.34 -7.62 0.88
C THR A 251 -1.19 -6.10 0.82
N MET A 252 0.02 -5.63 0.51
CA MET A 252 0.32 -4.23 0.28
C MET A 252 0.10 -3.90 -1.19
N ARG A 253 -0.51 -2.74 -1.46
CA ARG A 253 -0.81 -2.27 -2.82
C ARG A 253 -0.40 -0.81 -2.95
N PHE A 254 0.66 -0.55 -3.71
CA PHE A 254 1.18 0.78 -3.94
C PHE A 254 0.76 1.27 -5.32
N LYS A 255 0.54 2.58 -5.43
CA LYS A 255 0.21 3.26 -6.68
C LYS A 255 1.13 4.46 -6.82
N SER A 256 1.78 4.59 -7.96
CA SER A 256 2.56 5.76 -8.31
C SER A 256 2.32 6.16 -9.77
N ARG A 257 2.76 7.35 -10.16
CA ARG A 257 2.73 7.75 -11.57
C ARG A 257 3.79 6.95 -12.32
N LEU A 258 3.41 6.40 -13.47
CA LEU A 258 4.35 5.71 -14.35
C LEU A 258 5.47 6.69 -14.75
N PRO A 259 6.75 6.36 -14.52
CA PRO A 259 7.85 7.22 -14.94
C PRO A 259 7.89 7.33 -16.47
N LYS A 260 8.39 8.47 -16.97
CA LYS A 260 8.48 8.76 -18.42
C LYS A 260 9.27 7.71 -19.20
N SER A 261 10.20 7.04 -18.54
CA SER A 261 10.96 5.91 -19.07
C SER A 261 10.85 4.80 -18.02
N PRO A 262 9.97 3.81 -18.19
CA PRO A 262 9.84 2.69 -17.26
C PRO A 262 10.92 1.63 -17.49
N GLU A 263 11.38 1.45 -18.73
CA GLU A 263 12.36 0.44 -19.16
C GLU A 263 13.74 0.57 -18.49
N ILE A 264 14.08 1.76 -18.00
CA ILE A 264 15.35 2.02 -17.31
C ILE A 264 15.40 1.42 -15.89
N TYR A 265 14.26 0.97 -15.33
CA TYR A 265 14.21 0.37 -14.01
C TYR A 265 14.17 -1.15 -14.12
N GLN A 266 15.25 -1.79 -13.70
CA GLN A 266 15.46 -3.24 -13.84
C GLN A 266 15.39 -3.97 -12.49
N LYS A 267 15.50 -3.22 -11.38
CA LYS A 267 15.56 -3.76 -10.02
C LYS A 267 14.57 -3.01 -9.13
N ALA A 268 13.88 -3.74 -8.25
CA ALA A 268 13.00 -3.18 -7.25
C ALA A 268 13.41 -3.68 -5.87
N THR A 269 13.74 -2.77 -4.96
CA THR A 269 14.09 -3.12 -3.58
C THR A 269 12.96 -2.70 -2.65
N VAL A 270 12.47 -3.66 -1.87
CA VAL A 270 11.47 -3.45 -0.83
C VAL A 270 12.19 -3.27 0.49
N PHE A 271 11.99 -2.13 1.12
CA PHE A 271 12.45 -1.81 2.46
C PHE A 271 11.28 -1.83 3.42
N ILE A 272 11.40 -2.60 4.49
CA ILE A 272 10.42 -2.66 5.58
C ILE A 272 11.08 -2.11 6.83
N PHE A 273 10.44 -1.12 7.43
CA PHE A 273 10.88 -0.49 8.66
C PHE A 273 9.90 -0.77 9.80
N SER A 274 10.41 -0.78 11.03
CA SER A 274 9.64 -0.82 12.27
C SER A 274 8.84 0.48 12.46
N GLY A 275 7.94 0.51 13.44
CA GLY A 275 7.27 1.74 13.86
C GLY A 275 8.23 2.83 14.36
N ALA A 276 9.41 2.44 14.87
CA ALA A 276 10.47 3.35 15.33
C ALA A 276 11.40 3.82 14.19
N GLY A 277 11.35 3.17 13.02
CA GLY A 277 12.18 3.51 11.87
C GLY A 277 13.39 2.59 11.65
N ASP A 278 13.48 1.48 12.39
CA ASP A 278 14.57 0.49 12.24
C ASP A 278 14.31 -0.40 11.03
N LEU A 279 15.34 -0.74 10.26
CA LEU A 279 15.20 -1.61 9.10
C LEU A 279 14.97 -3.07 9.54
N LEU A 280 13.81 -3.62 9.19
CA LEU A 280 13.43 -5.02 9.47
C LEU A 280 13.74 -5.95 8.30
N LEU A 281 13.60 -5.47 7.06
CA LEU A 281 13.85 -6.25 5.85
C LEU A 281 14.32 -5.35 4.71
N GLU A 282 15.34 -5.81 3.99
CA GLU A 282 15.74 -5.32 2.67
C GLU A 282 15.71 -6.52 1.70
N GLN A 283 14.84 -6.48 0.70
CA GLN A 283 14.72 -7.55 -0.29
C GLN A 283 14.65 -6.98 -1.71
N GLU A 284 15.49 -7.49 -2.60
CA GLU A 284 15.57 -7.07 -4.00
C GLU A 284 14.89 -8.07 -4.93
N PHE A 285 14.16 -7.52 -5.91
CA PHE A 285 13.44 -8.27 -6.94
C PHE A 285 13.84 -7.76 -8.32
N PRO A 286 14.15 -8.65 -9.27
CA PRO A 286 14.30 -8.25 -10.67
C PRO A 286 12.93 -7.82 -11.21
N VAL A 287 12.89 -6.71 -11.95
CA VAL A 287 11.68 -6.19 -12.57
C VAL A 287 11.92 -5.88 -14.03
N ASN A 288 10.96 -6.25 -14.87
CA ASN A 288 10.92 -5.82 -16.25
C ASN A 288 9.68 -4.94 -16.44
N LEU A 289 9.88 -3.65 -16.66
CA LEU A 289 8.81 -2.69 -16.91
C LEU A 289 8.62 -2.38 -18.39
N SER A 290 9.13 -3.24 -19.28
CA SER A 290 8.77 -3.21 -20.69
C SER A 290 7.25 -3.37 -20.83
N ALA A 291 6.68 -2.70 -21.83
CA ALA A 291 5.27 -2.89 -22.18
C ALA A 291 4.99 -4.40 -22.38
N PRO A 292 3.80 -4.91 -22.02
CA PRO A 292 3.53 -6.34 -22.02
C PRO A 292 3.61 -6.91 -23.44
N SER A 293 4.78 -7.42 -23.83
CA SER A 293 4.89 -8.49 -24.79
C SER A 293 4.67 -9.78 -24.01
N ALA A 294 3.58 -10.47 -24.33
CA ALA A 294 3.26 -11.79 -23.81
C ALA A 294 4.47 -12.73 -23.95
N SER A 295 5.06 -13.16 -22.83
CA SER A 295 5.77 -14.46 -22.69
C SER A 295 6.54 -14.52 -21.37
N SER A 296 5.96 -15.20 -20.37
CA SER A 296 6.73 -16.02 -19.43
C SER A 296 5.76 -16.91 -18.64
N GLN A 297 5.04 -17.75 -19.38
CA GLN A 297 4.72 -19.10 -18.95
C GLN A 297 5.34 -19.99 -20.02
N THR A 298 6.38 -20.76 -19.68
CA THR A 298 6.64 -22.15 -20.07
C THR A 298 8.06 -22.51 -19.67
N SER A 299 8.21 -22.95 -18.42
CA SER A 299 9.22 -23.90 -17.93
C SER A 299 8.53 -24.51 -16.71
N SER A 300 8.14 -25.78 -16.64
CA SER A 300 8.91 -26.97 -16.95
C SER A 300 8.00 -28.19 -16.81
N SER A 301 8.01 -29.11 -17.77
CA SER A 301 7.72 -30.52 -17.51
C SER A 301 8.51 -31.38 -18.50
N SER A 302 9.72 -31.73 -18.10
CA SER A 302 10.47 -32.87 -18.62
C SER A 302 9.93 -34.15 -17.97
N SER A 303 9.52 -35.14 -18.75
CA SER A 303 9.47 -36.55 -18.34
C SER A 303 9.44 -37.38 -19.63
N SER A 304 10.62 -37.73 -20.16
CA SER A 304 11.18 -39.09 -20.09
C SER A 304 10.39 -40.10 -20.92
N ALA A 305 10.88 -40.38 -22.13
CA ALA A 305 10.56 -41.58 -22.90
C ALA A 305 11.81 -42.47 -22.92
N PRO A 306 11.75 -43.74 -22.53
CA PRO A 306 12.79 -44.71 -22.84
C PRO A 306 12.48 -45.40 -24.18
N ALA A 307 13.54 -45.59 -24.97
CA ALA A 307 13.59 -46.54 -26.06
C ALA A 307 13.67 -47.98 -25.51
N LEU A 308 13.09 -48.95 -26.24
CA LEU A 308 13.69 -50.25 -26.61
C LEU A 308 12.66 -51.21 -27.23
N ASP A 309 13.04 -51.74 -28.39
CA ASP A 309 12.83 -53.08 -28.98
C ASP A 309 11.54 -53.88 -28.69
N ASP A 310 10.77 -54.16 -29.75
CA ASP A 310 10.68 -55.47 -30.43
C ASP A 310 9.89 -55.36 -31.76
#